data_AF-A0A4R1AVW4-F1
#
_entry.id   AF-A0A4R1AVW4-F1
#
_cell.length_a   1.000
_cell.length_b   1.000
_cell.length_c   1.000
_cell.angle_alpha   90.00
_cell.angle_beta   90.00
_cell.angle_gamma   90.00
#
_symmetry.space_group_name_H-M   'P 1'
#
loop_
_entity.id
_entity.type
_entity.pdbx_description
1 polymer ?
#
loop_
_entity_poly.entity_id
_entity_poly.type
_entity_poly.pdbx_seq_one_letter_code
_entity_poly.pdbx_strand_id
1 'polypeptide(L)'
;MNHDPFKKEHHLRTKLDEYHVDIPNFPMQSRGKRWERFINFLASPAKDPIEPLISTTAGFAVLKLAPIIGMAVISILQLFFFL
;
A
#
# COMPACT_ATOMS: atom_id res chain seq x y z
N MET A 1 21.45 -7.36 -4.23
CA MET A 1 21.49 -8.61 -5.01
C MET A 1 22.29 -8.33 -6.27
N ASN A 2 23.50 -8.90 -6.41
CA ASN A 2 24.41 -8.57 -7.53
C ASN A 2 25.06 -9.85 -8.09
N HIS A 3 24.29 -10.93 -8.15
CA HIS A 3 24.71 -12.19 -8.74
C HIS A 3 23.69 -12.53 -9.82
N ASP A 4 24.13 -12.46 -11.07
CA ASP A 4 23.34 -12.94 -12.20
C ASP A 4 23.33 -14.47 -12.16
N PRO A 5 22.18 -15.10 -11.85
CA PRO A 5 22.09 -16.56 -11.72
C PRO A 5 22.37 -17.28 -13.03
N PHE A 6 22.30 -16.60 -14.19
CA PHE A 6 22.43 -17.20 -15.51
C PHE A 6 23.85 -17.09 -16.10
N LYS A 7 24.81 -16.52 -15.37
CA LYS A 7 26.18 -16.28 -15.86
C LYS A 7 26.90 -17.55 -16.34
N LYS A 8 26.56 -18.72 -15.79
CA LYS A 8 27.16 -20.02 -16.14
C LYS A 8 26.38 -20.79 -17.20
N GLU A 9 25.18 -20.36 -17.57
CA GLU A 9 24.24 -21.13 -18.38
C GLU A 9 24.01 -20.48 -19.75
N HIS A 10 25.00 -20.67 -20.63
CA HIS A 10 25.04 -20.00 -21.92
C HIS A 10 23.85 -20.34 -22.83
N HIS A 11 23.37 -21.59 -22.77
CA HIS A 11 22.24 -22.06 -23.55
C HIS A 11 20.90 -21.41 -23.13
N LEU A 12 20.68 -21.22 -21.82
CA LEU A 12 19.47 -20.57 -21.32
C LEU A 12 19.43 -19.09 -21.67
N ARG A 13 20.58 -18.40 -21.61
CA ARG A 13 20.66 -16.99 -22.04
C ARG A 13 20.27 -16.83 -23.50
N THR A 14 20.81 -17.67 -24.39
CA THR A 14 20.47 -17.62 -25.82
C THR A 14 18.98 -17.85 -26.07
N LYS A 15 18.35 -18.77 -25.32
CA LYS A 15 16.90 -19.03 -25.43
C LYS A 15 16.03 -17.92 -24.85
N LEU A 16 16.49 -17.23 -23.81
CA LEU A 16 15.79 -16.08 -23.24
C LEU A 16 15.88 -14.86 -24.15
N ASP A 17 17.04 -14.63 -24.77
CA ASP A 17 17.26 -13.53 -25.71
C ASP A 17 16.52 -13.74 -27.06
N GLU A 18 16.16 -14.98 -27.40
CA GLU A 18 15.37 -15.33 -28.59
C GLU A 18 13.94 -14.76 -28.52
N TYR A 19 13.38 -14.61 -27.31
CA TYR A 19 12.07 -14.02 -27.10
C TYR A 19 12.21 -12.55 -26.72
N HIS A 20 12.23 -11.67 -27.74
CA HIS A 20 12.10 -10.24 -27.50
C HIS A 20 10.68 -9.94 -27.04
N VAL A 21 10.48 -9.87 -25.73
CA VAL A 21 9.23 -9.39 -25.16
C VAL A 21 9.29 -7.87 -25.22
N ASP A 22 8.36 -7.25 -25.94
CA ASP A 22 8.15 -5.81 -25.84
C ASP A 22 7.71 -5.50 -24.41
N ILE A 23 8.68 -5.15 -23.56
CA ILE A 23 8.39 -4.69 -22.21
C ILE A 23 7.81 -3.29 -22.39
N PRO A 24 6.51 -3.09 -22.12
CA PRO A 24 5.95 -1.77 -22.19
C PRO A 24 6.73 -0.90 -21.21
N ASN A 25 7.10 0.29 -21.67
CA ASN A 25 7.80 1.24 -20.84
C ASN A 25 6.81 1.74 -19.80
N PHE A 26 6.70 1.03 -18.67
CA PHE A 26 5.86 1.45 -17.58
C PHE A 26 6.47 2.76 -17.09
N PRO A 27 5.79 3.91 -17.24
CA PRO A 27 6.19 5.08 -16.51
C PRO A 27 5.93 4.69 -15.06
N MET A 28 6.93 4.11 -14.40
CA MET A 28 6.92 3.93 -12.97
C MET A 28 6.80 5.36 -12.48
N GLN A 29 5.58 5.79 -12.16
CA GLN A 29 5.21 7.13 -11.72
C GLN A 29 5.90 7.34 -10.37
N SER A 30 7.21 7.52 -10.44
CA SER A 30 8.15 7.55 -9.34
C SER A 30 8.42 9.00 -8.92
N ARG A 31 7.58 9.93 -9.40
CA ARG A 31 7.59 11.34 -8.97
C ARG A 31 6.27 11.81 -8.35
N GLY A 32 5.22 10.97 -8.33
CA GLY A 32 3.90 11.30 -7.78
C GLY A 32 3.74 10.88 -6.33
N LYS A 33 3.90 11.87 -5.43
CA LYS A 33 3.32 12.02 -4.08
C LYS A 33 2.72 10.77 -3.43
N ARG A 34 3.25 10.39 -2.25
CA ARG A 34 2.79 9.32 -1.32
C ARG A 34 1.26 9.09 -1.24
N TRP A 35 0.47 10.14 -1.45
CA TRP A 35 -0.98 10.09 -1.55
C TRP A 35 -1.51 9.23 -2.71
N GLU A 36 -0.95 9.36 -3.92
CA GLU A 36 -1.36 8.56 -5.08
C GLU A 36 -1.09 7.08 -4.87
N ARG A 37 0.03 6.74 -4.19
CA ARG A 37 0.32 5.37 -3.76
C ARG A 37 -0.69 4.85 -2.74
N PHE A 38 -1.09 5.69 -1.79
CA PHE A 38 -2.09 5.34 -0.80
C PHE A 38 -3.46 5.10 -1.44
N ILE A 39 -3.89 5.98 -2.34
CA ILE A 39 -5.15 5.82 -3.08
C ILE A 39 -5.11 4.59 -3.99
N ASN A 40 -4.01 4.35 -4.72
CA ASN A 40 -3.85 3.14 -5.53
C ASN A 40 -3.83 1.87 -4.67
N PHE A 41 -3.29 1.93 -3.45
CA PHE A 41 -3.35 0.82 -2.51
C PHE A 41 -4.79 0.53 -2.06
N LEU A 42 -5.56 1.58 -1.76
CA LEU A 42 -6.98 1.44 -1.37
C LEU A 42 -7.88 1.02 -2.53
N ALA A 43 -7.61 1.50 -3.75
CA ALA A 43 -8.36 1.18 -4.95
C ALA A 43 -7.90 -0.13 -5.63
N SER A 44 -6.80 -0.72 -5.14
CA SER A 44 -6.31 -1.99 -5.63
C SER A 44 -7.37 -3.07 -5.38
N PRO A 45 -7.64 -3.97 -6.35
CA PRO A 45 -8.52 -5.12 -6.14
C PRO A 45 -7.95 -6.17 -5.16
N ALA A 46 -6.90 -5.82 -4.42
CA ALA A 46 -6.35 -6.62 -3.34
C ALA A 46 -7.27 -6.60 -2.10
N LYS A 47 -6.94 -7.47 -1.14
CA LYS A 47 -7.68 -7.63 0.12
C LYS A 47 -7.91 -6.30 0.83
N ASP A 48 -9.16 -6.00 1.18
CA ASP A 48 -9.55 -4.74 1.80
C ASP A 48 -8.92 -4.63 3.21
N PRO A 49 -8.08 -3.61 3.47
CA PRO A 49 -7.43 -3.43 4.75
C PRO A 49 -8.41 -3.10 5.89
N ILE A 50 -9.64 -2.67 5.57
CA ILE A 50 -10.72 -2.35 6.52
C ILE A 50 -11.58 -3.58 6.82
N GLU A 51 -11.48 -4.64 6.03
CA GLU A 51 -12.26 -5.88 6.19
C GLU A 51 -12.20 -6.49 7.61
N PRO A 52 -11.06 -6.50 8.32
CA PRO A 52 -10.99 -6.97 9.71
C PRO A 52 -11.80 -6.11 10.70
N LEU A 53 -11.95 -4.81 10.40
CA LEU A 53 -12.69 -3.87 11.23
C LEU A 53 -14.20 -4.05 11.09
N ILE A 54 -14.68 -4.47 9.92
CA ILE A 54 -16.12 -4.68 9.67
C ILE A 54 -16.57 -6.12 9.91
N SER A 55 -15.66 -7.10 9.81
CA SER A 55 -15.98 -8.53 9.94
C SER A 55 -16.09 -9.02 11.39
N THR A 56 -15.57 -8.26 12.36
CA THR A 56 -15.58 -8.64 13.78
C THR A 56 -16.42 -7.68 14.61
N THR A 57 -17.12 -8.20 15.62
CA THR A 57 -17.92 -7.38 16.56
C THR A 57 -17.06 -6.39 17.33
N ALA A 58 -15.82 -6.76 17.66
CA ALA A 58 -14.84 -5.89 18.28
C ALA A 58 -14.39 -4.76 17.33
N GLY A 59 -14.09 -5.08 16.06
CA GLY A 59 -13.75 -4.08 15.05
C GLY A 59 -14.88 -3.07 14.83
N PHE A 60 -16.14 -3.55 14.80
CA PHE A 60 -17.30 -2.68 14.65
C PHE A 60 -17.50 -1.74 15.85
N ALA A 61 -17.26 -2.25 17.07
CA ALA A 61 -17.29 -1.42 18.27
C ALA A 61 -16.19 -0.36 18.23
N VAL A 62 -14.97 -0.72 17.82
CA VAL A 62 -13.85 0.23 17.65
C VAL A 62 -14.20 1.31 16.62
N LEU A 63 -14.79 0.93 15.47
CA LEU A 63 -15.17 1.89 14.43
C LEU A 63 -16.18 2.94 14.93
N LYS A 64 -17.07 2.55 15.85
CA LYS A 64 -18.05 3.46 16.47
C LYS A 64 -17.48 4.29 17.61
N LEU A 65 -16.63 3.70 18.44
CA LEU A 65 -16.15 4.34 19.68
C LEU A 65 -14.92 5.22 19.44
N ALA A 66 -14.05 4.86 18.48
CA ALA A 66 -12.83 5.61 18.20
C ALA A 66 -13.10 7.09 17.82
N PRO A 67 -14.12 7.43 17.00
CA PRO A 67 -14.45 8.83 16.72
C PRO A 67 -14.93 9.58 17.97
N ILE A 68 -15.71 8.94 18.83
CA ILE A 68 -16.24 9.56 20.06
C ILE A 68 -15.09 9.89 21.02
N ILE A 69 -14.21 8.92 21.24
CA ILE A 69 -13.01 9.10 22.07
C ILE A 69 -12.09 10.16 21.45
N GLY A 70 -11.88 10.11 20.13
CA GLY A 70 -11.10 11.09 19.40
C GLY A 70 -11.61 12.52 19.60
N MET A 71 -12.93 12.72 19.49
CA MET A 71 -13.55 14.03 19.73
C MET A 71 -13.39 14.48 21.17
N ALA A 72 -13.58 13.59 22.15
CA ALA A 72 -13.39 13.93 23.56
C ALA A 72 -11.94 14.38 23.84
N VAL A 73 -10.94 13.67 23.30
CA VAL A 73 -9.53 14.03 23.41
C VAL A 73 -9.24 15.39 22.76
N ILE A 74 -9.78 15.63 21.55
CA ILE A 74 -9.62 16.91 20.85
C ILE A 74 -10.24 18.06 21.67
N SER A 75 -11.44 17.87 22.23
CA SER A 75 -12.09 18.88 23.07
C SER A 75 -11.28 19.21 24.33
N ILE A 76 -10.69 18.19 24.97
CA ILE A 76 -9.80 18.39 26.12
C ILE A 76 -8.55 19.17 25.70
N LEU A 77 -7.90 18.78 24.60
CA LEU A 77 -6.73 19.50 24.08
C LEU A 77 -7.07 20.95 23.75
N GLN A 78 -8.22 21.20 23.11
CA GLN A 78 -8.69 22.55 22.82
C GLN A 78 -8.85 23.37 24.11
N LEU A 79 -9.37 22.79 25.18
CA LEU A 79 -9.51 23.45 26.47
C LEU A 79 -8.15 23.78 27.11
N PHE A 80 -7.14 22.95 26.92
CA PHE A 80 -5.79 23.21 27.45
C PHE A 80 -4.97 24.22 26.63
N PHE A 81 -5.20 24.32 25.32
CA PHE A 81 -4.37 25.14 24.42
C PHE A 81 -5.04 26.44 23.95
N PHE A 82 -6.37 26.55 24.03
CA PHE A 82 -7.13 27.69 23.50
C PHE A 82 -8.02 28.39 24.54
N LEU A 83 -8.03 27.93 25.80
CA LEU A 83 -8.68 28.62 26.92
C LEU A 83 -7.66 29.36 27.78
#